data_AF-A0A072PD18-F1
#
_entry.id   AF-A0A072PD18-F1
#
_cell.length_a   1.000
_cell.length_b   1.000
_cell.length_c   1.000
_cell.angle_alpha   90.00
_cell.angle_beta   90.00
_cell.angle_gamma   90.00
#
_symmetry.space_group_name_H-M   'P 1'
#
loop_
_entity.id
_entity.type
_entity.pdbx_description
1 polymer ?
#
loop_
_entity_poly.entity_id
_entity_poly.type
_entity_poly.pdbx_seq_one_letter_code
_entity_poly.pdbx_strand_id
1 'polypeptide(L)'
;MHVLRFIITTVLAASISVANAAVLPRQIFGGNIRCNVARLGIVSALGDTMDSISQIQDPTTREAAAAGVDQANSGIRQIASAIISGQAPPQEGRDTTEAGLTAAGQALAGGDTSDQAVAEAQESLDDAVASGQDVVANC
;
A
#
# COMPACT_ATOMS: atom_id res chain seq x y z
N MET A 1 -59.47 30.80 5.65
CA MET A 1 -58.57 31.97 5.61
C MET A 1 -57.14 31.46 5.67
N HIS A 2 -56.37 31.73 4.60
CA HIS A 2 -54.91 31.66 4.44
C HIS A 2 -54.18 30.30 4.43
N VAL A 3 -54.09 29.79 3.20
CA VAL A 3 -53.05 28.90 2.64
C VAL A 3 -51.68 29.54 2.82
N LEU A 4 -50.64 28.76 3.15
CA LEU A 4 -49.26 29.16 2.84
C LEU A 4 -48.45 27.97 2.31
N ARG A 5 -48.27 27.99 0.99
CA ARG A 5 -47.28 27.23 0.23
C ARG A 5 -45.89 27.80 0.56
N PHE A 6 -44.90 26.95 0.78
CA PHE A 6 -43.50 27.30 0.55
C PHE A 6 -42.92 26.38 -0.52
N ILE A 7 -42.46 27.02 -1.58
CA ILE A 7 -41.73 26.47 -2.72
C ILE A 7 -40.24 26.77 -2.47
N ILE A 8 -39.37 26.12 -3.27
CA ILE A 8 -37.98 26.50 -3.65
C ILE A 8 -36.92 26.09 -2.58
N THR A 9 -35.80 25.41 -2.85
CA THR A 9 -34.89 25.50 -4.01
C THR A 9 -33.91 24.32 -4.02
N THR A 10 -33.75 23.66 -5.17
CA THR A 10 -32.63 22.74 -5.46
C THR A 10 -31.37 23.57 -5.77
N VAL A 11 -30.30 23.41 -4.99
CA VAL A 11 -28.99 23.98 -5.30
C VAL A 11 -28.06 22.86 -5.78
N LEU A 12 -27.77 22.84 -7.07
CA LEU A 12 -26.66 22.10 -7.65
C LEU A 12 -25.37 22.86 -7.32
N ALA A 13 -24.53 22.32 -6.44
CA ALA A 13 -23.16 22.78 -6.27
C ALA A 13 -22.24 21.94 -7.16
N ALA A 14 -21.85 22.50 -8.30
CA ALA A 14 -20.78 21.93 -9.14
C ALA A 14 -19.43 22.38 -8.54
N SER A 15 -18.80 21.49 -7.79
CA SER A 15 -17.44 21.69 -7.28
C SER A 15 -16.44 21.48 -8.40
N ILE A 16 -15.90 22.57 -8.97
CA ILE A 16 -14.74 22.51 -9.85
C ILE A 16 -13.50 22.32 -8.97
N SER A 17 -13.05 21.08 -8.84
CA SER A 17 -11.74 20.79 -8.25
C SER A 17 -10.65 21.30 -9.19
N VAL A 18 -10.02 22.42 -8.85
CA VAL A 18 -8.76 22.85 -9.45
C VAL A 18 -7.67 21.84 -9.07
N ALA A 19 -7.45 20.84 -9.93
CA ALA A 19 -6.28 19.99 -9.87
C ALA A 19 -5.05 20.84 -10.19
N ASN A 20 -4.41 21.38 -9.15
CA ASN A 20 -3.05 21.91 -9.25
C ASN A 20 -2.08 20.72 -9.40
N ALA A 21 -2.13 20.04 -10.53
CA ALA A 21 -1.06 19.15 -10.94
C ALA A 21 0.09 20.03 -11.45
N ALA A 22 0.87 20.57 -10.52
CA ALA A 22 2.21 21.06 -10.83
C ALA A 22 3.05 19.84 -11.25
N VAL A 23 2.92 19.46 -12.51
CA VAL A 23 3.82 18.51 -13.18
C VAL A 23 5.06 19.31 -13.59
N LEU A 24 6.25 18.77 -13.28
CA LEU A 24 7.64 19.20 -13.60
C LEU A 24 8.42 19.64 -12.34
N PRO A 25 9.65 19.16 -12.02
CA PRO A 25 10.57 18.24 -12.72
C PRO A 25 11.16 17.13 -11.81
N ARG A 26 10.45 16.64 -10.78
CA ARG A 26 11.00 15.60 -9.87
C ARG A 26 11.21 14.21 -10.52
N GLN A 27 10.65 14.02 -11.70
CA GLN A 27 10.51 12.73 -12.38
C GLN A 27 11.84 12.18 -12.96
N ILE A 28 12.81 13.03 -13.35
CA ILE A 28 13.85 12.57 -14.30
C ILE A 28 15.23 12.30 -13.66
N PHE A 29 15.63 12.98 -12.56
CA PHE A 29 17.02 12.86 -12.08
C PHE A 29 17.24 12.74 -10.56
N GLY A 30 16.19 12.74 -9.72
CA GLY A 30 16.38 12.68 -8.25
C GLY A 30 15.35 11.89 -7.46
N GLY A 31 14.06 11.99 -7.78
CA GLY A 31 12.99 11.26 -7.08
C GLY A 31 12.90 9.79 -7.47
N ASN A 32 13.10 9.49 -8.75
CA ASN A 32 12.95 8.13 -9.27
C ASN A 32 14.03 7.15 -8.78
N ILE A 33 15.28 7.58 -8.56
CA ILE A 33 16.32 6.65 -8.07
C ILE A 33 16.02 6.17 -6.65
N ARG A 34 15.70 7.08 -5.73
CA ARG A 34 15.36 6.71 -4.34
C ARG A 34 14.08 5.90 -4.27
N CYS A 35 13.05 6.28 -5.04
CA CYS A 35 11.83 5.49 -5.14
C CYS A 35 12.10 4.08 -5.72
N ASN A 36 12.95 3.96 -6.75
CA ASN A 36 13.30 2.64 -7.30
C ASN A 36 14.09 1.79 -6.31
N VAL A 37 15.04 2.37 -5.58
CA VAL A 37 15.78 1.66 -4.52
C VAL A 37 14.83 1.19 -3.43
N ALA A 38 13.96 2.06 -2.92
CA ALA A 38 12.97 1.70 -1.91
C ALA A 38 12.05 0.56 -2.40
N ARG A 39 11.61 0.63 -3.66
CA ARG A 39 10.74 -0.39 -4.26
C ARG A 39 11.44 -1.72 -4.50
N LEU A 40 12.73 -1.74 -4.80
CA LEU A 40 13.49 -2.99 -4.87
C LEU A 40 13.74 -3.57 -3.47
N GLY A 41 14.03 -2.71 -2.48
CA GLY A 41 14.20 -3.10 -1.08
C GLY A 41 12.95 -3.80 -0.53
N ILE A 42 11.78 -3.17 -0.68
CA ILE A 42 10.53 -3.78 -0.21
C ILE A 42 10.18 -5.07 -0.97
N VAL A 43 10.45 -5.18 -2.27
CA VAL A 43 10.17 -6.43 -3.02
C VAL A 43 11.04 -7.57 -2.50
N SER A 44 12.30 -7.30 -2.15
CA SER A 44 13.17 -8.29 -1.50
C SER A 44 12.60 -8.72 -0.15
N ALA A 45 12.29 -7.75 0.72
CA ALA A 45 11.78 -8.02 2.06
C ALA A 45 10.41 -8.75 2.05
N LEU A 46 9.53 -8.42 1.10
CA LEU A 46 8.27 -9.13 0.88
C LEU A 46 8.50 -10.57 0.39
N GLY A 47 9.56 -10.81 -0.38
CA GLY A 47 9.99 -12.14 -0.78
C GLY A 47 10.41 -12.98 0.42
N ASP A 48 11.30 -12.44 1.26
CA ASP A 48 11.76 -13.10 2.49
C ASP A 48 10.57 -13.36 3.45
N THR A 49 9.65 -12.39 3.57
CA THR A 49 8.41 -12.55 4.34
C THR A 49 7.56 -13.70 3.80
N MET A 50 7.38 -13.81 2.48
CA MET A 50 6.59 -14.88 1.86
C MET A 50 7.23 -16.26 2.08
N ASP A 51 8.56 -16.34 2.03
CA ASP A 51 9.30 -17.57 2.29
C ASP A 51 9.10 -18.05 3.73
N SER A 52 9.12 -17.14 4.72
CA SER A 52 8.75 -17.46 6.11
C SER A 52 7.27 -17.85 6.25
N ILE A 53 6.35 -17.09 5.63
CA ILE A 53 4.91 -17.40 5.64
C ILE A 53 4.64 -18.80 5.10
N SER A 54 5.35 -19.22 4.05
CA SER A 54 5.16 -20.54 3.43
C SER A 54 5.41 -21.72 4.39
N GLN A 55 6.16 -21.48 5.46
CA GLN A 55 6.54 -22.47 6.48
C GLN A 55 5.56 -22.51 7.67
N ILE A 56 4.67 -21.52 7.80
CA ILE A 56 3.64 -21.48 8.86
C ILE A 56 2.76 -22.72 8.76
N GLN A 57 2.51 -23.39 9.88
CA GLN A 57 1.77 -24.66 9.90
C GLN A 57 0.27 -24.45 9.70
N ASP A 58 -0.31 -23.47 10.41
CA ASP A 58 -1.73 -23.16 10.31
C ASP A 58 -2.08 -22.60 8.92
N PRO A 59 -2.90 -23.30 8.11
CA PRO A 59 -3.26 -22.84 6.77
C PRO A 59 -4.01 -21.51 6.79
N THR A 60 -4.81 -21.24 7.82
CA THR A 60 -5.63 -20.02 7.88
C THR A 60 -4.75 -18.79 8.05
N THR A 61 -3.83 -18.83 9.01
CA THR A 61 -2.83 -17.78 9.24
C THR A 61 -1.94 -17.59 8.01
N ARG A 62 -1.44 -18.69 7.44
CA ARG A 62 -0.58 -18.67 6.25
C ARG A 62 -1.26 -18.00 5.06
N GLU A 63 -2.47 -18.41 4.72
CA GLU A 63 -3.22 -17.87 3.58
C GLU A 63 -3.58 -16.39 3.78
N ALA A 64 -4.01 -16.01 4.99
CA ALA A 64 -4.33 -14.62 5.31
C ALA A 64 -3.10 -13.70 5.24
N ALA A 65 -1.96 -14.15 5.79
CA ALA A 65 -0.71 -13.40 5.74
C ALA A 65 -0.20 -13.27 4.29
N ALA A 66 -0.22 -14.36 3.52
CA ALA A 66 0.17 -14.36 2.11
C ALA A 66 -0.68 -13.39 1.28
N ALA A 67 -2.00 -13.36 1.51
CA ALA A 67 -2.89 -12.41 0.84
C ALA A 67 -2.54 -10.94 1.12
N GLY A 68 -2.13 -10.63 2.36
CA GLY A 68 -1.63 -9.30 2.72
C GLY A 68 -0.34 -8.94 1.99
N VAL A 69 0.62 -9.85 1.93
CA VAL A 69 1.88 -9.67 1.17
C VAL A 69 1.63 -9.49 -0.33
N ASP A 70 0.70 -10.26 -0.90
CA ASP A 70 0.30 -10.14 -2.30
C ASP A 70 -0.36 -8.78 -2.59
N GLN A 71 -1.22 -8.31 -1.68
CA GLN A 71 -1.79 -6.96 -1.76
C GLN A 71 -0.67 -5.90 -1.71
N ALA A 72 0.30 -6.05 -0.80
CA ALA A 72 1.40 -5.10 -0.69
C ALA A 72 2.21 -5.03 -2.01
N ASN A 73 2.52 -6.20 -2.58
CA ASN A 73 3.17 -6.34 -3.88
C ASN A 73 2.35 -5.72 -5.02
N SER A 74 1.03 -5.84 -5.01
CA SER A 74 0.16 -5.19 -5.99
C SER A 74 0.33 -3.67 -5.98
N GLY A 75 0.34 -3.05 -4.79
CA GLY A 75 0.62 -1.61 -4.64
C GLY A 75 1.98 -1.21 -5.22
N ILE A 76 3.02 -1.98 -4.93
CA ILE A 76 4.36 -1.76 -5.49
C ILE A 76 4.38 -1.89 -7.01
N ARG A 77 3.62 -2.82 -7.60
CA ARG A 77 3.50 -2.97 -9.07
C ARG A 77 2.78 -1.78 -9.70
N GLN A 78 1.76 -1.22 -9.06
CA GLN A 78 1.09 -0.01 -9.53
C GLN A 78 2.07 1.17 -9.59
N ILE A 79 2.89 1.34 -8.54
CA ILE A 79 3.96 2.36 -8.54
C ILE A 79 4.97 2.09 -9.65
N ALA A 80 5.31 0.82 -9.93
CA ALA A 80 6.18 0.44 -11.05
C ALA A 80 5.65 0.93 -12.37
N SER A 81 4.40 0.58 -12.63
CA SER A 81 3.74 0.84 -13.90
C SER A 81 3.70 2.33 -14.19
N ALA A 82 3.38 3.15 -13.18
CA ALA A 82 3.37 4.59 -13.30
C ALA A 82 4.75 5.16 -13.64
N ILE A 83 5.79 4.76 -12.93
CA ILE A 83 7.18 5.23 -13.17
C ILE A 83 7.66 4.84 -14.57
N ILE A 84 7.44 3.59 -14.97
CA ILE A 84 7.81 3.09 -16.31
C ILE A 84 7.08 3.89 -17.40
N SER A 85 5.84 4.30 -17.13
CA SER A 85 5.03 5.13 -18.02
C SER A 85 5.36 6.63 -17.95
N GLY A 86 6.38 7.03 -17.17
CA GLY A 86 6.76 8.44 -16.99
C GLY A 86 5.80 9.27 -16.14
N GLN A 87 4.89 8.62 -15.42
CA GLN A 87 3.94 9.24 -14.50
C GLN A 87 4.53 9.29 -13.09
N ALA A 88 3.99 10.19 -12.26
CA ALA A 88 4.32 10.19 -10.84
C ALA A 88 3.79 8.91 -10.17
N PRO A 89 4.50 8.36 -9.16
CA PRO A 89 3.98 7.30 -8.30
C PRO A 89 2.58 7.65 -7.76
N PRO A 90 1.55 6.80 -7.97
CA PRO A 90 0.20 7.08 -7.53
C PRO A 90 0.07 6.90 -6.02
N GLN A 91 -0.75 7.73 -5.38
CA GLN A 91 -1.05 7.60 -3.95
C GLN A 91 -1.72 6.24 -3.65
N GLU A 92 -2.64 5.80 -4.50
CA GLU A 92 -3.31 4.50 -4.39
C GLU A 92 -2.32 3.32 -4.29
N GLY A 93 -1.18 3.40 -4.99
CA GLY A 93 -0.14 2.37 -4.91
C GLY A 93 0.51 2.32 -3.52
N ARG A 94 0.77 3.49 -2.90
CA ARG A 94 1.28 3.58 -1.52
C ARG A 94 0.27 3.06 -0.51
N ASP A 95 -0.98 3.51 -0.62
CA ASP A 95 -2.06 3.11 0.27
C ASP A 95 -2.31 1.60 0.19
N THR A 96 -2.27 1.03 -1.01
CA THR A 96 -2.39 -0.42 -1.23
C THR A 96 -1.22 -1.19 -0.59
N THR A 97 0.01 -0.66 -0.69
CA THR A 97 1.17 -1.25 -0.02
C THR A 97 1.03 -1.24 1.49
N GLU A 98 0.67 -0.10 2.08
CA GLU A 98 0.46 0.04 3.53
C GLU A 98 -0.67 -0.87 4.03
N ALA A 99 -1.79 -0.93 3.32
CA ALA A 99 -2.92 -1.79 3.66
C ALA A 99 -2.53 -3.27 3.63
N GLY A 100 -1.77 -3.71 2.62
CA GLY A 100 -1.30 -5.09 2.52
C GLY A 100 -0.34 -5.49 3.64
N LEU A 101 0.64 -4.63 3.95
CA LEU A 101 1.56 -4.83 5.09
C LEU A 101 0.81 -4.92 6.42
N THR A 102 -0.17 -4.02 6.62
CA THR A 102 -1.03 -4.03 7.81
C THR A 102 -1.86 -5.32 7.91
N ALA A 103 -2.45 -5.76 6.79
CA ALA A 103 -3.23 -6.99 6.74
C ALA A 103 -2.39 -8.23 7.05
N ALA A 104 -1.17 -8.30 6.49
CA ALA A 104 -0.23 -9.38 6.80
C ALA A 104 0.14 -9.40 8.28
N GLY A 105 0.43 -8.23 8.87
CA GLY A 105 0.77 -8.11 10.29
C GLY A 105 -0.38 -8.52 11.20
N GLN A 106 -1.61 -8.15 10.86
CA GLN A 106 -2.80 -8.57 11.60
C GLN A 106 -3.02 -10.08 11.54
N ALA A 107 -2.81 -10.69 10.37
CA ALA A 107 -2.92 -12.14 10.22
C ALA A 107 -1.86 -12.87 11.07
N LEU A 108 -0.60 -12.44 10.99
CA LEU A 108 0.49 -13.03 11.78
C LEU A 108 0.32 -12.82 13.29
N ALA A 109 -0.21 -11.67 13.72
CA ALA A 109 -0.51 -11.41 15.13
C ALA A 109 -1.62 -12.32 15.70
N GLY A 110 -2.49 -12.85 14.83
CA GLY A 110 -3.50 -13.86 15.18
C GLY A 110 -3.00 -15.30 15.13
N GLY A 111 -1.76 -15.53 14.66
CA GLY A 111 -1.16 -16.84 14.51
C GLY A 111 -0.71 -17.48 15.83
N ASP A 112 -0.40 -18.79 15.77
CA ASP A 112 0.12 -19.52 16.92
C ASP A 112 1.56 -19.11 17.23
N THR A 113 1.77 -18.45 18.37
CA THR A 113 3.10 -18.00 18.82
C THR A 113 4.07 -19.13 19.16
N SER A 114 3.62 -20.38 19.26
CA SER A 114 4.50 -21.54 19.41
C SER A 114 5.03 -22.06 18.06
N ASP A 115 4.45 -21.61 16.94
CA ASP A 115 4.99 -21.85 15.61
C ASP A 115 6.13 -20.86 15.33
N GLN A 116 7.36 -21.39 15.25
CA GLN A 116 8.54 -20.59 14.97
C GLN A 116 8.43 -19.84 13.62
N ALA A 117 7.74 -20.40 12.63
CA ALA A 117 7.56 -19.75 11.33
C ALA A 117 6.69 -18.49 11.44
N VAL A 118 5.77 -18.40 12.41
CA VAL A 118 5.00 -17.17 12.68
C VAL A 118 5.92 -16.08 13.22
N ALA A 119 6.84 -16.42 14.14
CA ALA A 119 7.80 -15.46 14.68
C ALA A 119 8.78 -14.96 13.60
N GLU A 120 9.31 -15.87 12.79
CA GLU A 120 10.21 -15.52 11.66
C GLU A 120 9.48 -14.67 10.61
N ALA A 121 8.22 -14.98 10.31
CA ALA A 121 7.42 -14.18 9.40
C ALA A 121 7.14 -12.77 9.94
N GLN A 122 6.98 -12.61 11.26
CA GLN A 122 6.83 -11.29 11.90
C GLN A 122 8.12 -10.47 11.78
N GLU A 123 9.28 -11.07 12.03
CA GLU A 123 10.58 -10.39 11.90
C GLU A 123 10.82 -9.93 10.45
N SER A 124 10.62 -10.82 9.47
CA SER A 124 10.74 -10.46 8.05
C SER A 124 9.72 -9.40 7.62
N LEU A 125 8.49 -9.44 8.18
CA LEU A 125 7.48 -8.43 7.90
C LEU A 125 7.86 -7.07 8.48
N ASP A 126 8.49 -7.00 9.65
CA ASP A 126 8.96 -5.73 10.23
C ASP A 126 10.01 -5.07 9.31
N ASP A 127 10.92 -5.86 8.71
CA ASP A 127 11.85 -5.38 7.69
C ASP A 127 11.12 -4.88 6.42
N ALA A 128 10.07 -5.59 6.01
CA ALA A 128 9.22 -5.16 4.90
C ALA A 128 8.43 -3.88 5.21
N VAL A 129 7.99 -3.68 6.46
CA VAL A 129 7.33 -2.46 6.92
C VAL A 129 8.30 -1.28 6.92
N ALA A 130 9.51 -1.47 7.44
CA ALA A 130 10.56 -0.44 7.37
C ALA A 130 10.85 -0.03 5.92
N SER A 131 11.00 -1.02 5.02
CA SER A 131 11.17 -0.78 3.59
C SER A 131 9.93 -0.13 2.93
N GLY A 132 8.73 -0.44 3.42
CA GLY A 132 7.48 0.16 2.98
C GLY A 132 7.36 1.64 3.35
N GLN A 133 7.87 2.04 4.52
CA GLN A 133 7.94 3.45 4.91
C GLN A 133 8.86 4.23 3.97
N ASP A 134 9.96 3.63 3.50
CA ASP A 134 10.81 4.24 2.48
C ASP A 134 10.07 4.44 1.15
N VAL A 135 9.17 3.54 0.77
CA VAL A 135 8.31 3.73 -0.41
C VAL A 135 7.36 4.89 -0.20
N VAL A 136 6.70 5.00 0.96
CA VAL A 136 5.80 6.12 1.26
C VAL A 136 6.55 7.47 1.29
N ALA A 137 7.78 7.48 1.78
CA ALA A 137 8.57 8.70 1.90
C ALA A 137 9.24 9.16 0.59
N ASN A 138 9.65 8.21 -0.25
CA ASN A 138 10.49 8.50 -1.42
C ASN A 138 9.76 8.33 -2.76
N CYS A 139 8.65 7.61 -2.78
CA CYS A 139 7.70 7.60 -3.87
C CYS A 139 6.54 8.53 -3.48
#